data_AF-A0A1L3SXR2-F1
#
_entry.id   AF-A0A1L3SXR2-F1
#
_cell.length_a   1.000
_cell.length_b   1.000
_cell.length_c   1.000
_cell.angle_alpha   90.00
_cell.angle_beta   90.00
_cell.angle_gamma   90.00
#
_symmetry.space_group_name_H-M   'P 1'
#
loop_
_entity.id
_entity.type
_entity.pdbx_description
1 polymer ?
#
loop_
_entity_poly.entity_id
_entity_poly.type
_entity_poly.pdbx_seq_one_letter_code
_entity_poly.pdbx_strand_id
1 'polypeptide(L)' 'MMDNPSDTFVPDREMIDAVAEWNARRPQDRVRRALIPTLCERFGITNKQAIEVLRAATLRRRRAA' A
#
# COMPACT_ATOMS: atom_id res chain seq x y z
N MET A 1 23.55 -10.29 -10.13
CA MET A 1 22.27 -9.94 -9.48
C MET A 1 22.39 -8.49 -9.02
N MET A 2 21.57 -7.51 -9.35
CA MET A 2 20.28 -7.39 -10.04
C MET A 2 20.16 -5.92 -10.49
N ASP A 3 19.62 -5.66 -11.68
CA ASP A 3 18.54 -4.68 -11.86
C ASP A 3 17.88 -5.08 -13.19
N ASN A 4 16.71 -5.74 -13.11
CA ASN A 4 15.91 -6.00 -14.29
C ASN A 4 14.80 -4.94 -14.30
N PRO A 5 14.85 -3.93 -15.19
CA PRO A 5 13.97 -2.76 -15.15
C PRO A 5 12.54 -3.04 -15.68
N SER A 6 12.00 -4.24 -15.44
CA SER A 6 10.66 -4.62 -15.93
C SER A 6 9.83 -5.44 -14.95
N ASP A 7 10.24 -5.54 -13.68
CA ASP A 7 9.30 -5.99 -12.64
C ASP A 7 8.35 -4.83 -12.31
N THR A 8 7.35 -4.65 -13.18
CA THR A 8 6.23 -3.76 -12.89
C THR A 8 5.52 -4.36 -11.69
N PHE A 9 5.81 -3.84 -10.51
CA PHE A 9 5.12 -4.25 -9.29
C PHE A 9 3.64 -3.92 -9.42
N VAL A 10 2.80 -4.96 -9.49
CA VAL A 10 1.35 -4.84 -9.51
C VAL A 10 0.85 -5.14 -8.10
N PRO A 11 0.26 -4.16 -7.39
CA PRO A 11 -0.32 -4.39 -6.07
C PRO A 11 -1.48 -5.40 -6.15
N ASP A 12 -1.44 -6.42 -5.31
CA ASP A 12 -2.56 -7.34 -5.16
C ASP A 12 -3.77 -6.66 -4.52
N ARG A 13 -4.96 -7.24 -4.75
CA ARG A 13 -6.21 -6.78 -4.16
C ARG A 13 -6.13 -6.71 -2.63
N GLU A 14 -5.52 -7.71 -1.99
CA GLU A 14 -5.37 -7.73 -0.53
C GLU A 14 -4.52 -6.57 0.00
N MET A 15 -3.48 -6.16 -0.75
CA MET A 15 -2.67 -5.01 -0.38
C MET A 15 -3.46 -3.70 -0.48
N ILE A 16 -4.27 -3.57 -1.54
CA ILE A 16 -5.17 -2.43 -1.73
C ILE A 16 -6.23 -2.37 -0.62
N ASP A 17 -6.82 -3.51 -0.28
CA ASP A 17 -7.84 -3.63 0.77
C ASP A 17 -7.23 -3.31 2.15
N ALA A 18 -5.98 -3.68 2.41
CA ALA A 18 -5.26 -3.30 3.63
C ALA A 18 -5.07 -1.77 3.75
N VAL A 19 -4.80 -1.08 2.63
CA VAL A 19 -4.73 0.39 2.61
C VAL A 19 -6.11 1.01 2.84
N ALA A 20 -7.16 0.43 2.28
CA ALA A 20 -8.53 0.89 2.49
C ALA A 20 -8.96 0.73 3.96
N GLU A 21 -8.67 -0.42 4.56
CA GLU A 21 -8.93 -0.69 5.98
C GLU A 21 -8.18 0.31 6.87
N TRP A 22 -6.88 0.53 6.63
CA TRP A 22 -6.11 1.51 7.38
C TRP A 22 -6.69 2.92 7.24
N ASN A 23 -7.12 3.31 6.04
CA ASN A 23 -7.79 4.58 5.77
C ASN A 23 -9.22 4.66 6.34
N ALA A 24 -9.83 3.57 6.78
CA ALA A 24 -11.11 3.58 7.48
C ALA A 24 -10.94 3.77 9.00
N ARG A 25 -9.73 3.49 9.54
CA ARG A 25 -9.43 3.66 10.97
C ARG A 25 -9.54 5.11 11.41
N ARG A 26 -9.78 5.34 12.71
CA ARG A 26 -9.83 6.67 13.29
C ARG A 26 -8.49 7.40 13.09
N PRO A 27 -8.47 8.73 12.88
CA PRO A 27 -7.24 9.48 12.65
C PRO A 27 -6.19 9.28 13.76
N GLN A 28 -6.64 9.11 15.00
CA GLN A 28 -5.80 8.87 16.17
C GLN A 28 -5.03 7.53 16.09
N ASP A 29 -5.64 6.49 15.52
CA ASP A 29 -5.00 5.19 15.30
C ASP A 29 -4.00 5.21 14.14
N ARG A 30 -4.23 6.07 13.13
CA ARG A 30 -3.32 6.23 11.99
C ARG A 30 -1.97 6.83 12.38
N VAL A 31 -1.95 7.69 13.38
CA VAL A 31 -0.70 8.27 13.93
C VAL A 31 0.13 7.21 14.65
N ARG A 32 -0.53 6.25 15.31
CA ARG A 32 0.15 5.18 16.07
C ARG A 32 0.69 4.05 15.21
N ARG A 33 0.12 3.83 14.02
CA ARG A 33 0.60 2.80 13.08
C ARG A 33 0.80 3.42 11.71
N ALA A 34 2.04 3.76 11.41
CA ALA A 34 2.42 4.23 10.08
C ALA A 34 2.09 3.16 9.02
N LEU A 35 1.41 3.57 7.95
CA LEU A 35 0.95 2.66 6.91
C LEU A 35 2.09 1.91 6.21
N ILE A 36 3.14 2.64 5.81
CA ILE A 36 4.24 2.06 5.02
C ILE A 36 4.97 0.96 5.80
N PRO A 37 5.45 1.16 7.05
CA PRO A 37 6.04 0.07 7.84
C PRO A 37 5.11 -1.12 8.00
N THR A 38 3.82 -0.88 8.28
CA THR A 38 2.84 -1.96 8.42
C THR A 38 2.67 -2.77 7.13
N LEU A 39 2.69 -2.14 5.96
CA LEU A 39 2.63 -2.83 4.67
C LEU A 39 3.91 -3.65 4.42
N CYS A 40 5.09 -3.08 4.72
CA CYS A 40 6.36 -3.78 4.58
C CYS A 40 6.44 -5.01 5.49
N GLU A 41 6.05 -4.89 6.76
CA GLU A 41 6.03 -6.00 7.73
C GLU A 41 5.00 -7.07 7.35
N ARG A 42 3.81 -6.65 6.87
CA ARG A 42 2.70 -7.58 6.58
C ARG A 42 2.90 -8.35 5.28
N PHE A 43 3.47 -7.70 4.25
CA PHE A 43 3.55 -8.26 2.90
C PHE A 43 4.99 -8.55 2.44
N GLY A 44 6.00 -8.27 3.28
CA GLY A 44 7.41 -8.46 2.93
C GLY A 44 7.87 -7.58 1.76
N ILE A 45 7.17 -6.46 1.52
CA ILE A 45 7.46 -5.55 0.40
C ILE A 45 8.40 -4.43 0.81
N THR A 46 9.06 -3.84 -0.18
CA THR A 46 9.90 -2.66 0.01
C THR A 46 9.06 -1.38 0.21
N ASN A 47 9.67 -0.34 0.78
CA ASN A 47 9.03 0.97 0.91
C ASN A 47 8.54 1.52 -0.45
N LYS A 48 9.30 1.29 -1.53
CA LYS A 48 8.91 1.69 -2.89
C LYS A 48 7.64 0.97 -3.35
N GLN A 49 7.57 -0.34 -3.14
CA GLN A 49 6.38 -1.13 -3.45
C GLN A 49 5.18 -0.70 -2.59
N ALA A 50 5.37 -0.45 -1.30
CA ALA A 50 4.31 0.04 -0.42
C ALA A 50 3.72 1.40 -0.87
N ILE A 51 4.55 2.30 -1.41
CA ILE A 51 4.07 3.55 -2.02
C ILE A 51 3.23 3.27 -3.27
N GLU A 52 3.62 2.30 -4.11
CA GLU A 52 2.83 1.91 -5.28
C GLU A 52 1.48 1.29 -4.89
N VAL A 53 1.42 0.49 -3.82
CA VAL A 53 0.14 0.01 -3.25
C VAL A 53 -0.75 1.19 -2.85
N LEU A 54 -0.19 2.17 -2.12
CA LEU A 54 -0.94 3.35 -1.70
C LEU A 54 -1.48 4.16 -2.89
N ARG A 55 -0.67 4.33 -3.95
CA ARG A 55 -1.09 4.99 -5.18
C ARG A 55 -2.22 4.24 -5.88
N ALA A 56 -2.09 2.92 -6.03
CA ALA A 56 -3.11 2.08 -6.64
C ALA A 56 -4.44 2.13 -5.86
N ALA A 57 -4.38 2.06 -4.53
CA ALA A 57 -5.55 2.19 -3.67
C ALA A 57 -6.23 3.57 -3.80
N THR A 58 -5.45 4.64 -3.86
CA THR A 58 -5.96 6.02 -4.03
C THR A 58 -6.61 6.18 -5.40
N LEU A 59 -5.99 5.68 -6.46
CA LEU A 59 -6.55 5.70 -7.81
C LEU A 59 -7.85 4.91 -7.89
N ARG A 60 -7.90 3.72 -7.28
CA ARG A 60 -9.10 2.89 -7.21
C ARG A 60 -10.25 3.61 -6.50
N ARG A 61 -9.97 4.26 -5.36
CA ARG A 61 -10.97 5.08 -4.65
C ARG A 61 -11.50 6.21 -5.52
N ARG A 62 -10.61 6.95 -6.21
CA ARG A 62 -11.00 8.07 -7.08
C ARG A 62 -11.89 7.64 -8.26
N ARG A 63 -11.71 6.42 -8.77
CA ARG A 63 -12.53 5.88 -9.87
C ARG A 63 -13.91 5.40 -9.42
N ALA A 64 -14.11 5.16 -8.13
CA ALA A 64 -15.36 4.68 -7.56
C ALA A 64 -16.23 5.81 -6.96
N ALA A 65 -15.80 7.07 -7.12
CA ALA A 65 -16.52 8.29 -6.71
C ALA A 65 -16.98 9.04 -7.96
#